data_AF-A0A1Y3WLW9-F1
#
_entry.id   AF-A0A1Y3WLW9-F1
#
_cell.length_a   1.000
_cell.length_b   1.000
_cell.length_c   1.000
_cell.angle_alpha   90.00
_cell.angle_beta   90.00
_cell.angle_gamma   90.00
#
_symmetry.space_group_name_H-M   'P 1'
#
loop_
_entity.id
_entity.type
_entity.pdbx_description
1 polymer ?
#
loop_
_entity_poly.entity_id
_entity_poly.type
_entity_poly.pdbx_seq_one_letter_code
_entity_poly.pdbx_strand_id
1 'polypeptide(L)'
;MKTNHKLFRTIGAMLLAVTVLAGFTACETDPVEQNGGKLPDKEAIESTYGQLRSNATTGNTVEMLLTAGTGFVTRDFYYQQTKPAADGTTLTLRIDESLVEGFNATNGVECQLLPTSNYEFPDGQTLELTAEGQRSAAKRVRILAEGLTAGEYLLPVTVAAEGSADESQTLYYTLTVRDPQPGDYELHDGSDLFFVFYINTDQYQPLLVQDYLLEKKQVRGSNVAWYGTVGNIINLRTITVKYNEFSGRAMLDLGSDMTYVLGHASKYIWPLQEQGRTVCLSLEGGGTGLGFCNLTDEQIADFVAQVKAVVETYNLDGINLWDRNAGYGKEGMPETNTTSYPKLVKAMREALGSEKLLTLTVYEEPTSTFWDTEATGGIEVGKYLDYAWSGYNKNTEAVQLLDPWHPNESYVSAYTQKPIAGLDASKFGCVNFPIFPVATSEAESMMRDPVFLVDWVSNGQKPNNIIVFDDLRTNLQDNYETAWDITFAGCCRFMDEENQYILGSRNGYTYRFDNHELTSLPTGLSGYGKWQKDW
;
A
#
# COMPACT_ATOMS: atom_id res chain seq x y z
N MET A 1 14.52 26.75 -58.84
CA MET A 1 14.66 27.96 -59.69
C MET A 1 13.37 28.78 -59.58
N LYS A 2 13.52 30.09 -59.47
CA LYS A 2 12.54 31.16 -59.18
C LYS A 2 11.05 30.99 -59.61
N THR A 3 10.22 31.63 -58.78
CA THR A 3 9.01 32.45 -59.09
C THR A 3 7.64 31.80 -59.36
N ASN A 4 6.77 31.85 -58.35
CA ASN A 4 5.59 32.74 -58.24
C ASN A 4 4.87 33.18 -59.54
N HIS A 5 3.58 32.84 -59.70
CA HIS A 5 2.43 33.75 -59.42
C HIS A 5 1.06 33.18 -59.81
N LYS A 6 0.09 33.34 -58.88
CA LYS A 6 -1.30 33.84 -58.98
C LYS A 6 -2.14 33.47 -60.23
N LEU A 7 -3.43 33.14 -60.03
CA LEU A 7 -4.55 34.10 -59.96
C LEU A 7 -5.94 33.41 -60.14
N PHE A 8 -6.77 33.53 -59.10
CA PHE A 8 -8.21 33.92 -59.10
C PHE A 8 -9.36 32.99 -59.56
N ARG A 9 -10.45 33.18 -58.75
CA ARG A 9 -11.88 33.38 -59.10
C ARG A 9 -12.78 32.13 -59.15
N THR A 10 -14.00 32.07 -58.59
CA THR A 10 -14.93 33.01 -57.90
C THR A 10 -16.08 32.13 -57.34
N ILE A 11 -16.41 32.20 -56.04
CA ILE A 11 -17.63 32.79 -55.42
C ILE A 11 -18.96 32.00 -55.52
N GLY A 12 -19.57 31.80 -54.33
CA GLY A 12 -21.02 31.65 -54.10
C GLY A 12 -21.34 30.99 -52.75
N ALA A 13 -21.13 31.67 -51.60
CA ALA A 13 -22.16 32.19 -50.66
C ALA A 13 -22.80 31.11 -49.74
N MET A 14 -23.02 31.26 -48.43
CA MET A 14 -23.08 32.41 -47.51
C MET A 14 -23.12 31.91 -46.03
N LEU A 15 -22.87 32.84 -45.08
CA LEU A 15 -23.22 32.87 -43.65
C LEU A 15 -22.32 32.16 -42.60
N LEU A 16 -21.48 32.94 -41.90
CA LEU A 16 -21.62 33.18 -40.45
C LEU A 16 -20.73 34.35 -39.97
N ALA A 17 -21.35 35.27 -39.23
CA ALA A 17 -20.86 36.08 -38.10
C ALA A 17 -19.45 36.72 -38.12
N VAL A 18 -19.39 37.97 -38.59
CA VAL A 18 -18.99 39.20 -37.85
C VAL A 18 -17.67 39.18 -37.02
N THR A 19 -16.60 39.52 -37.75
CA THR A 19 -15.57 40.57 -37.49
C THR A 19 -14.77 40.64 -36.19
N VAL A 20 -13.53 40.21 -36.37
CA VAL A 20 -12.24 40.65 -35.79
C VAL A 20 -11.92 42.12 -36.09
N LEU A 21 -11.19 42.74 -35.15
CA LEU A 21 -10.34 43.93 -35.18
C LEU A 21 -10.18 44.73 -36.49
N ALA A 22 -10.27 46.07 -36.37
CA ALA A 22 -9.23 46.99 -36.85
C ALA A 22 -9.43 48.40 -36.26
N GLY A 23 -8.33 49.03 -35.84
CA GLY A 23 -8.31 50.46 -35.55
C GLY A 23 -7.14 50.90 -34.68
N PHE A 24 -5.92 50.86 -35.21
CA PHE A 24 -4.78 51.57 -34.64
C PHE A 24 -5.05 53.08 -34.63
N THR A 25 -5.09 53.68 -33.44
CA THR A 25 -4.78 55.10 -33.23
C THR A 25 -3.80 55.19 -32.06
N ALA A 26 -2.63 55.76 -32.32
CA ALA A 26 -1.63 56.05 -31.31
C ALA A 26 -2.19 57.00 -30.25
N CYS A 27 -2.14 56.57 -28.99
CA CYS A 27 -2.20 57.45 -27.84
C CYS A 27 -1.04 57.07 -26.90
N GLU A 28 -0.37 58.14 -26.49
CA GLU A 28 0.70 58.34 -25.53
C GLU A 28 1.04 57.18 -24.58
N THR A 29 2.35 56.97 -24.44
CA THR A 29 2.96 56.13 -23.40
C THR A 29 2.57 56.64 -22.03
N ASP A 30 1.52 56.08 -21.43
CA ASP A 30 1.36 56.09 -19.99
C ASP A 30 2.39 55.12 -19.39
N PRO A 31 3.30 55.57 -18.53
CA PRO A 31 4.15 54.65 -17.79
C PRO A 31 3.25 53.82 -16.88
N VAL A 32 3.23 52.51 -17.10
CA VAL A 32 2.67 51.56 -16.14
C VAL A 32 3.52 51.69 -14.87
N GLU A 33 3.01 52.36 -13.85
CA GLU A 33 3.54 52.22 -12.50
C GLU A 33 3.37 50.76 -12.09
N GLN A 34 4.45 49.98 -12.20
CA GLN A 34 4.60 48.79 -11.38
C GLN A 34 4.59 49.27 -9.93
N ASN A 35 3.45 49.10 -9.25
CA ASN A 35 3.42 49.04 -7.81
C ASN A 35 4.23 47.81 -7.40
N GLY A 36 5.56 47.98 -7.30
CA GLY A 36 6.42 47.03 -6.63
C GLY A 36 5.86 46.80 -5.23
N GLY A 37 5.66 45.54 -4.85
CA GLY A 37 5.25 45.20 -3.50
C GLY A 37 6.13 45.96 -2.51
N LYS A 38 5.51 46.60 -1.51
CA LYS A 38 6.25 47.25 -0.43
C LYS A 38 7.31 46.29 0.08
N LEU A 39 8.58 46.72 0.00
CA LEU A 39 9.66 46.06 0.73
C LEU A 39 9.22 46.00 2.21
N PRO A 40 9.42 44.87 2.90
CA PRO A 40 9.03 44.76 4.30
C PRO A 40 9.68 45.89 5.11
N ASP A 41 8.92 46.48 6.04
CA ASP A 41 9.40 47.57 6.88
C ASP A 41 10.70 47.16 7.59
N LYS A 42 11.66 48.08 7.64
CA LYS A 42 13.00 47.83 8.21
C LYS A 42 12.94 47.37 9.68
N GLU A 43 11.94 47.86 10.43
CA GLU A 43 11.64 47.41 11.80
C GLU A 43 11.14 45.96 11.87
N ALA A 44 10.38 45.48 10.87
CA ALA A 44 9.91 44.09 10.79
C ALA A 44 11.03 43.09 10.45
N ILE A 45 12.12 43.57 9.84
CA ILE A 45 13.34 42.78 9.57
C ILE A 45 14.27 42.80 10.81
N GLU A 46 14.20 43.85 11.62
CA GLU A 46 15.08 44.02 12.78
C GLU A 46 14.60 43.30 14.04
N SER A 47 13.32 42.93 14.12
CA SER A 47 12.71 42.24 15.26
C SER A 47 12.84 40.71 15.18
N THR A 48 13.10 40.06 16.32
CA THR A 48 13.10 38.60 16.45
C THR A 48 11.67 38.13 16.67
N TYR A 49 11.12 37.36 15.73
CA TYR A 49 9.81 36.72 15.84
C TYR A 49 10.00 35.23 16.00
N GLY A 50 9.27 34.64 16.92
CA GLY A 50 9.24 33.21 17.12
C GLY A 50 7.95 32.60 16.59
N GLN A 51 8.05 31.41 16.00
CA GLN A 51 6.94 30.74 15.35
C GLN A 51 6.93 29.26 15.67
N LEU A 52 5.75 28.73 15.97
CA LEU A 52 5.52 27.29 16.02
C LEU A 52 5.29 26.79 14.60
N ARG A 53 6.02 25.76 14.18
CA ARG A 53 6.01 25.25 12.80
C ARG A 53 5.80 23.74 12.81
N SER A 54 5.09 23.25 11.80
CA SER A 54 5.01 21.83 11.51
C SER A 54 5.69 21.55 10.17
N ASN A 55 6.30 20.38 10.02
CA ASN A 55 6.81 19.96 8.70
C ASN A 55 5.68 19.58 7.73
N ALA A 56 4.44 19.42 8.22
CA ALA A 56 3.30 18.98 7.42
C ALA A 56 2.60 20.11 6.66
N THR A 57 2.83 21.38 7.04
CA THR A 57 2.13 22.53 6.48
C THR A 57 3.03 23.77 6.50
N THR A 58 2.79 24.70 5.58
CA THR A 58 3.45 26.01 5.59
C THR A 58 2.71 27.04 6.45
N GLY A 59 1.45 26.75 6.79
CA GLY A 59 0.60 27.56 7.67
C GLY A 59 0.68 27.15 9.13
N ASN A 60 -0.32 27.57 9.91
CA ASN A 60 -0.49 27.21 11.31
C ASN A 60 -1.55 26.13 11.55
N THR A 61 -2.18 25.59 10.50
CA THR A 61 -3.20 24.53 10.60
C THR A 61 -2.65 23.22 10.04
N VAL A 62 -2.73 22.16 10.85
CA VAL A 62 -2.24 20.81 10.57
C VAL A 62 -3.43 19.86 10.53
N GLU A 63 -3.80 19.42 9.33
CA GLU A 63 -4.91 18.50 9.12
C GLU A 63 -4.51 17.04 9.41
N MET A 64 -5.42 16.32 10.05
CA MET A 64 -5.28 14.91 10.39
C MET A 64 -6.59 14.18 10.20
N LEU A 65 -6.49 12.91 9.81
CA LEU A 65 -7.62 12.01 9.61
C LEU A 65 -7.40 10.76 10.47
N LEU A 66 -8.42 10.35 11.20
CA LEU A 66 -8.46 9.11 11.97
C LEU A 66 -9.76 8.34 11.70
N THR A 67 -9.73 7.04 11.93
CA THR A 67 -10.94 6.22 12.07
C THR A 67 -11.28 6.10 13.55
N ALA A 68 -12.56 6.22 13.92
CA ALA A 68 -13.02 6.02 15.29
C ALA A 68 -12.72 4.60 15.79
N GLY A 69 -12.37 4.48 17.08
CA GLY A 69 -12.19 3.20 17.76
C GLY A 69 -10.74 2.88 18.10
N THR A 70 -9.85 2.75 17.11
CA THR A 70 -8.46 2.31 17.34
C THR A 70 -7.44 2.98 16.42
N GLY A 71 -6.20 3.07 16.89
CA GLY A 71 -5.07 3.64 16.15
C GLY A 71 -4.66 5.03 16.65
N PHE A 72 -3.62 5.57 16.02
CA PHE A 72 -3.09 6.89 16.34
C PHE A 72 -2.46 7.55 15.11
N VAL A 73 -2.40 8.88 15.14
CA VAL A 73 -1.66 9.68 14.16
C VAL A 73 -0.63 10.52 14.90
N THR A 74 0.56 10.67 14.29
CA THR A 74 1.64 11.47 14.85
C THR A 74 2.06 12.56 13.87
N ARG A 75 2.31 13.76 14.40
CA ARG A 75 2.83 14.90 13.64
C ARG A 75 3.97 15.57 14.39
N ASP A 76 5.00 15.94 13.63
CA ASP A 76 6.13 16.69 14.14
C ASP A 76 5.85 18.19 14.11
N PHE A 77 6.36 18.87 15.13
CA PHE A 77 6.43 20.32 15.21
C PHE A 77 7.73 20.77 15.86
N TYR A 78 8.08 22.04 15.67
CA TYR A 78 9.26 22.67 16.25
C TYR A 78 9.03 24.16 16.39
N TYR A 79 9.87 24.83 17.16
CA TYR A 79 9.87 26.28 17.26
C TYR A 79 11.04 26.88 16.48
N GLN A 80 10.79 28.00 15.81
CA GLN A 80 11.78 28.68 14.99
C GLN A 80 11.73 30.19 15.23
N GLN A 81 12.90 30.81 15.31
CA GLN A 81 13.02 32.27 15.35
C GLN A 81 13.55 32.82 14.02
N THR A 82 13.17 34.05 13.68
CA THR A 82 13.67 34.76 12.49
C THR A 82 15.15 35.13 12.60
N LYS A 83 15.70 35.15 13.82
CA LYS A 83 17.10 35.43 14.14
C LYS A 83 17.61 34.42 15.17
N PRO A 84 18.93 34.18 15.25
CA PRO A 84 19.50 33.35 16.30
C PRO A 84 19.12 33.88 17.69
N ALA A 85 18.77 32.98 18.60
CA ALA A 85 18.52 33.32 19.99
C ALA A 85 19.81 33.87 20.63
N ALA A 86 19.76 35.06 21.22
CA ALA A 86 20.92 35.64 21.91
C ALA A 86 21.34 34.81 23.14
N ASP A 87 20.35 34.29 23.87
CA ASP A 87 20.51 33.40 25.01
C ASP A 87 19.65 32.15 24.82
N GLY A 88 20.04 31.03 25.45
CA GLY A 88 19.22 29.82 25.43
C GLY A 88 17.82 30.09 26.01
N THR A 89 16.78 29.60 25.34
CA THR A 89 15.38 29.83 25.70
C THR A 89 14.62 28.51 25.79
N THR A 90 13.85 28.35 26.85
CA THR A 90 12.94 27.22 27.06
C THR A 90 11.50 27.70 26.93
N LEU A 91 10.73 27.06 26.04
CA LEU A 91 9.30 27.34 25.85
C LEU A 91 8.49 26.13 26.30
N THR A 92 7.39 26.36 27.01
CA THR A 92 6.50 25.26 27.44
C THR A 92 5.22 25.28 26.62
N LEU A 93 4.84 24.14 26.08
CA LEU A 93 3.59 23.97 25.34
C LEU A 93 2.39 24.09 26.28
N ARG A 94 1.33 24.73 25.78
CA ARG A 94 0.03 24.81 26.43
C ARG A 94 -1.06 24.51 25.41
N ILE A 95 -2.15 23.92 25.88
CA ILE A 95 -3.38 23.82 25.11
C ILE A 95 -4.24 25.04 25.45
N ASP A 96 -4.61 25.82 24.43
CA ASP A 96 -5.45 27.00 24.63
C ASP A 96 -6.88 26.77 24.14
N GLU A 97 -7.68 26.16 25.00
CA GLU A 97 -9.07 25.80 24.74
C GLU A 97 -9.93 27.01 24.33
N SER A 98 -9.56 28.22 24.76
CA SER A 98 -10.29 29.46 24.43
C SER A 98 -10.23 29.82 22.94
N LEU A 99 -9.28 29.26 22.19
CA LEU A 99 -9.10 29.54 20.77
C LEU A 99 -10.08 28.78 19.86
N VAL A 100 -10.81 27.79 20.40
CA VAL A 100 -11.71 26.93 19.60
C VAL A 100 -12.85 27.74 18.98
N GLU A 101 -13.55 28.57 19.77
CA GLU A 101 -14.66 29.39 19.27
C GLU A 101 -14.21 30.37 18.19
N GLY A 102 -13.07 31.03 18.40
CA GLY A 102 -12.51 31.98 17.44
C GLY A 102 -12.06 31.31 16.13
N PHE A 103 -11.45 30.12 16.23
CA PHE A 103 -11.05 29.32 15.08
C PHE A 103 -12.28 28.89 14.26
N ASN A 104 -13.30 28.36 14.93
CA ASN A 104 -14.55 27.92 14.30
C ASN A 104 -15.25 29.08 13.56
N ALA A 105 -15.39 30.24 14.21
CA ALA A 105 -16.00 31.42 13.61
C ALA A 105 -15.22 31.95 12.39
N THR A 106 -13.89 31.94 12.45
CA THR A 106 -13.02 32.45 11.37
C THR A 106 -13.06 31.54 10.14
N ASN A 107 -13.08 30.22 10.35
CA ASN A 107 -13.00 29.23 9.28
C ASN A 107 -14.37 28.70 8.81
N GLY A 108 -15.46 29.03 9.50
CA GLY A 108 -16.79 28.54 9.17
C GLY A 108 -16.95 27.04 9.40
N VAL A 109 -16.30 26.52 10.45
CA VAL A 109 -16.32 25.10 10.85
C VAL A 109 -16.88 24.94 12.26
N GLU A 110 -17.22 23.72 12.65
CA GLU A 110 -17.78 23.39 13.97
C GLU A 110 -16.95 22.30 14.66
N CYS A 111 -15.64 22.53 14.83
CA CYS A 111 -14.76 21.58 15.51
C CYS A 111 -15.02 21.57 17.02
N GLN A 112 -15.02 20.38 17.62
CA GLN A 112 -15.04 20.17 19.07
C GLN A 112 -13.61 20.23 19.63
N LEU A 113 -13.43 20.63 20.89
CA LEU A 113 -12.11 20.51 21.53
C LEU A 113 -11.72 19.03 21.64
N LEU A 114 -10.50 18.68 21.23
CA LEU A 114 -9.98 17.33 21.38
C LEU A 114 -9.83 16.96 22.88
N PRO A 115 -10.39 15.84 23.36
CA PRO A 115 -10.31 15.46 24.76
C PRO A 115 -8.86 15.24 25.24
N THR A 116 -8.57 15.58 26.50
CA THR A 116 -7.23 15.44 27.11
C THR A 116 -6.70 14.02 27.12
N SER A 117 -7.58 13.01 27.15
CA SER A 117 -7.22 11.59 27.04
C SER A 117 -6.69 11.19 25.66
N ASN A 118 -6.90 12.02 24.64
CA ASN A 118 -6.73 11.66 23.23
C ASN A 118 -5.51 12.31 22.58
N TYR A 119 -4.66 12.98 23.35
CA TYR A 119 -3.37 13.46 22.86
C TYR A 119 -2.26 13.31 23.88
N GLU A 120 -1.05 13.10 23.38
CA GLU A 120 0.16 13.10 24.18
C GLU A 120 1.32 13.75 23.42
N PHE A 121 2.35 14.14 24.17
CA PHE A 121 3.61 14.65 23.65
C PHE A 121 4.72 13.67 24.03
N PRO A 122 5.01 12.64 23.21
CA PRO A 122 5.95 11.57 23.56
C PRO A 122 7.35 12.08 23.90
N ASP A 123 7.74 13.23 23.34
CA ASP A 123 9.05 13.85 23.51
C ASP A 123 9.04 14.95 24.61
N GLY A 124 7.95 15.03 25.40
CA GLY A 124 7.74 16.02 26.45
C GLY A 124 7.30 17.40 25.95
N GLN A 125 6.91 18.29 26.87
CA GLN A 125 6.21 19.54 26.55
C GLN A 125 7.09 20.79 26.46
N THR A 126 8.42 20.68 26.56
CA THR A 126 9.33 21.85 26.53
C THR A 126 10.16 21.94 25.25
N LEU A 127 10.14 23.06 24.53
CA LEU A 127 10.98 23.31 23.37
C LEU A 127 12.21 24.12 23.79
N GLU A 128 13.40 23.54 23.58
CA GLU A 128 14.68 24.16 23.93
C GLU A 128 15.32 24.76 22.68
N LEU A 129 15.64 26.06 22.75
CA LEU A 129 16.50 26.77 21.81
C LEU A 129 17.87 26.97 22.47
N THR A 130 18.92 26.48 21.82
CA THR A 130 20.28 26.75 22.27
C THR A 130 20.64 28.21 22.01
N ALA A 131 21.57 28.77 22.79
CA ALA A 131 22.19 30.05 22.46
C ALA A 131 22.77 30.00 21.03
N GLU A 132 22.61 31.08 20.27
CA GLU A 132 22.93 31.19 18.84
C GLU A 132 22.14 30.21 17.94
N GLY A 133 21.18 29.47 18.48
CA GLY A 133 20.30 28.57 17.74
C GLY A 133 19.10 29.31 17.15
N GLN A 134 18.65 28.90 15.96
CA GLN A 134 17.44 29.43 15.30
C GLN A 134 16.23 28.50 15.37
N ARG A 135 16.45 27.23 15.71
CA ARG A 135 15.44 26.17 15.63
C ARG A 135 15.61 25.19 16.79
N SER A 136 14.51 24.79 17.40
CA SER A 136 14.49 23.70 18.39
C SER A 136 14.63 22.33 17.70
N ALA A 137 14.97 21.29 18.47
CA ALA A 137 14.68 19.93 18.01
C ALA A 137 13.18 19.77 17.69
N ALA A 138 12.86 18.90 16.74
CA ALA A 138 11.47 18.54 16.46
C ALA A 138 10.93 17.69 17.61
N LYS A 139 9.64 17.88 17.90
CA LYS A 139 8.87 17.10 18.86
C LYS A 139 7.59 16.59 18.22
N ARG A 140 7.03 15.53 18.78
CA ARG A 140 5.79 14.91 18.31
C ARG A 140 4.60 15.27 19.15
N VAL A 141 3.48 15.50 18.48
CA VAL A 141 2.15 15.32 19.04
C VAL A 141 1.60 14.01 18.51
N ARG A 142 1.09 13.17 19.39
CA ARG A 142 0.39 11.93 19.05
C ARG A 142 -1.07 12.07 19.45
N ILE A 143 -1.97 11.78 18.53
CA ILE A 143 -3.41 11.76 18.77
C ILE A 143 -3.91 10.33 18.70
N LEU A 144 -4.67 9.92 19.70
CA LEU A 144 -5.22 8.58 19.88
C LEU A 144 -6.71 8.57 19.48
N ALA A 145 -7.12 7.58 18.69
CA ALA A 145 -8.50 7.45 18.24
C ALA A 145 -9.44 6.84 19.30
N GLU A 146 -8.89 6.21 20.34
CA GLU A 146 -9.65 5.45 21.34
C GLU A 146 -10.66 6.34 22.07
N GLY A 147 -11.94 5.95 22.04
CA GLY A 147 -13.04 6.71 22.66
C GLY A 147 -13.52 7.94 21.89
N LEU A 148 -12.90 8.29 20.75
CA LEU A 148 -13.45 9.32 19.85
C LEU A 148 -14.59 8.77 19.01
N THR A 149 -15.61 9.60 18.78
CA THR A 149 -16.66 9.34 17.80
C THR A 149 -16.38 10.10 16.51
N ALA A 150 -17.02 9.70 15.41
CA ALA A 150 -16.94 10.45 14.17
C ALA A 150 -17.34 11.92 14.35
N GLY A 151 -16.60 12.82 13.71
CA GLY A 151 -16.75 14.26 13.86
C GLY A 151 -15.44 15.03 13.66
N GLU A 152 -15.52 16.35 13.78
CA GLU A 152 -14.38 17.25 13.65
C GLU A 152 -13.89 17.70 15.03
N TYR A 153 -12.59 17.60 15.28
CA TYR A 153 -11.95 18.01 16.52
C TYR A 153 -10.81 19.01 16.26
N LEU A 154 -10.48 19.78 17.28
CA LEU A 154 -9.42 20.79 17.26
C LEU A 154 -8.56 20.68 18.50
N LEU A 155 -7.24 20.67 18.31
CA LEU A 155 -6.26 20.80 19.38
C LEU A 155 -5.38 22.05 19.12
N PRO A 156 -5.67 23.19 19.79
CA PRO A 156 -4.85 24.40 19.69
C PRO A 156 -3.63 24.30 20.61
N VAL A 157 -2.44 24.06 20.04
CA VAL A 157 -1.17 23.97 20.76
C VAL A 157 -0.41 25.29 20.62
N THR A 158 -0.08 25.93 21.74
CA THR A 158 0.59 27.23 21.74
C THR A 158 1.78 27.27 22.70
N VAL A 159 2.72 28.18 22.42
CA VAL A 159 3.78 28.61 23.36
C VAL A 159 3.58 30.06 23.83
N ALA A 160 2.49 30.70 23.43
CA ALA A 160 2.15 32.05 23.86
C ALA A 160 1.81 32.09 25.36
N ALA A 161 2.10 33.24 25.98
CA ALA A 161 1.78 33.49 27.38
C ALA A 161 0.27 33.34 27.66
N GLU A 162 -0.07 32.92 28.87
CA GLU A 162 -1.48 32.77 29.28
C GLU A 162 -2.24 34.10 29.14
N GLY A 163 -3.42 34.05 28.51
CA GLY A 163 -4.22 35.23 28.19
C GLY A 163 -3.74 36.04 26.97
N SER A 164 -2.71 35.58 26.26
CA SER A 164 -2.24 36.15 25.00
C SER A 164 -2.51 35.18 23.84
N ALA A 165 -3.16 35.67 22.78
CA ALA A 165 -3.29 34.94 21.53
C ALA A 165 -2.20 35.43 20.54
N ASP A 166 -1.41 34.50 20.01
CA ASP A 166 -0.44 34.75 18.95
C ASP A 166 -0.54 33.62 17.93
N GLU A 167 -1.10 33.93 16.75
CA GLU A 167 -1.28 32.96 15.66
C GLU A 167 0.04 32.39 15.17
N SER A 168 1.13 33.15 15.26
CA SER A 168 2.45 32.71 14.81
C SER A 168 3.06 31.70 15.80
N GLN A 169 2.67 31.76 17.07
CA GLN A 169 3.10 30.85 18.13
C GLN A 169 2.10 29.73 18.44
N THR A 170 1.07 29.57 17.62
CA THR A 170 0.01 28.58 17.81
C THR A 170 -0.10 27.69 16.59
N LEU A 171 -0.16 26.36 16.80
CA LEU A 171 -0.56 25.39 15.79
C LEU A 171 -1.95 24.86 16.11
N TYR A 172 -2.83 24.89 15.12
CA TYR A 172 -4.16 24.31 15.15
C TYR A 172 -4.11 22.93 14.52
N TYR A 173 -4.25 21.90 15.32
CA TYR A 173 -4.37 20.54 14.82
C TYR A 173 -5.85 20.23 14.60
N THR A 174 -6.29 20.24 13.34
CA THR A 174 -7.65 19.85 12.96
C THR A 174 -7.68 18.35 12.70
N LEU A 175 -8.65 17.68 13.30
CA LEU A 175 -8.80 16.24 13.23
C LEU A 175 -10.19 15.88 12.73
N THR A 176 -10.27 15.29 11.55
CA THR A 176 -11.46 14.60 11.09
C THR A 176 -11.42 13.17 11.59
N VAL A 177 -12.41 12.75 12.36
CA VAL A 177 -12.63 11.36 12.74
C VAL A 177 -13.78 10.83 11.90
N ARG A 178 -13.54 9.77 11.12
CA ARG A 178 -14.60 9.07 10.38
C ARG A 178 -15.03 7.80 11.10
N ASP A 179 -16.25 7.36 10.83
CA ASP A 179 -16.64 6.00 11.19
C ASP A 179 -15.81 4.99 10.39
N PRO A 180 -15.52 3.80 10.95
CA PRO A 180 -15.03 2.67 10.18
C PRO A 180 -15.96 2.41 8.97
N GLN A 181 -15.37 2.04 7.85
CA GLN A 181 -16.09 1.69 6.62
C GLN A 181 -15.64 0.29 6.17
N PRO A 182 -15.85 -0.76 7.00
CA PRO A 182 -15.57 -2.12 6.56
C PRO A 182 -16.54 -2.50 5.44
N GLY A 183 -16.17 -3.51 4.64
CA GLY A 183 -17.09 -4.07 3.64
C GLY A 183 -18.32 -4.73 4.30
N ASP A 184 -19.36 -4.95 3.50
CA ASP A 184 -20.66 -5.45 3.97
C ASP A 184 -20.67 -6.92 4.44
N TYR A 185 -19.60 -7.66 4.14
CA TYR A 185 -19.48 -9.09 4.41
C TYR A 185 -18.40 -9.36 5.46
N GLU A 186 -18.62 -10.34 6.33
CA GLU A 186 -17.62 -10.77 7.30
C GLU A 186 -16.43 -11.43 6.59
N LEU A 187 -15.21 -11.09 7.02
CA LEU A 187 -13.99 -11.74 6.55
C LEU A 187 -13.89 -13.15 7.11
N HIS A 188 -13.72 -14.13 6.22
CA HIS A 188 -13.42 -15.50 6.62
C HIS A 188 -12.10 -15.55 7.40
N ASP A 189 -12.13 -16.21 8.56
CA ASP A 189 -11.04 -16.20 9.54
C ASP A 189 -9.78 -16.98 9.12
N GLY A 190 -9.88 -17.73 8.02
CA GLY A 190 -8.79 -18.53 7.49
C GLY A 190 -8.64 -19.91 8.13
N SER A 191 -9.61 -20.34 8.95
CA SER A 191 -9.55 -21.58 9.72
C SER A 191 -9.45 -22.84 8.85
N ASP A 192 -10.20 -22.92 7.74
CA ASP A 192 -10.13 -24.03 6.77
C ASP A 192 -9.32 -23.70 5.51
N LEU A 193 -9.34 -22.44 5.06
CA LEU A 193 -8.56 -21.92 3.93
C LEU A 193 -8.08 -20.49 4.25
N PHE A 194 -6.77 -20.28 4.31
CA PHE A 194 -6.13 -18.99 4.60
C PHE A 194 -5.65 -18.34 3.30
N PHE A 195 -6.31 -17.27 2.86
CA PHE A 195 -6.15 -16.69 1.54
C PHE A 195 -5.07 -15.61 1.50
N VAL A 196 -4.15 -15.74 0.54
CA VAL A 196 -3.15 -14.72 0.20
C VAL A 196 -3.39 -14.27 -1.24
N PHE A 197 -3.59 -12.97 -1.42
CA PHE A 197 -3.90 -12.38 -2.71
C PHE A 197 -2.90 -11.31 -3.11
N TYR A 198 -2.72 -11.15 -4.41
CA TYR A 198 -2.00 -10.04 -5.00
C TYR A 198 -2.99 -9.12 -5.71
N ILE A 199 -2.77 -7.81 -5.63
CA ILE A 199 -3.55 -6.82 -6.38
C ILE A 199 -2.58 -5.96 -7.16
N ASN A 200 -2.72 -5.98 -8.48
CA ASN A 200 -2.02 -5.09 -9.37
C ASN A 200 -2.73 -3.73 -9.42
N THR A 201 -2.21 -2.75 -8.68
CA THR A 201 -2.71 -1.38 -8.61
C THR A 201 -2.65 -0.67 -9.95
N ASP A 202 -1.79 -1.09 -10.88
CA ASP A 202 -1.74 -0.51 -12.23
C ASP A 202 -3.03 -0.76 -13.00
N GLN A 203 -3.84 -1.74 -12.56
CA GLN A 203 -5.09 -2.19 -13.19
C GLN A 203 -6.32 -1.99 -12.32
N TYR A 204 -6.23 -2.33 -11.03
CA TYR A 204 -7.40 -2.43 -10.15
C TYR A 204 -7.21 -1.70 -8.83
N GLN A 205 -8.30 -1.15 -8.30
CA GLN A 205 -8.29 -0.56 -6.96
C GLN A 205 -8.34 -1.67 -5.88
N PRO A 206 -7.62 -1.54 -4.74
CA PRO A 206 -7.52 -2.59 -3.72
C PRO A 206 -8.84 -3.07 -3.11
N LEU A 207 -9.87 -2.21 -3.10
CA LEU A 207 -11.19 -2.52 -2.56
C LEU A 207 -11.90 -3.69 -3.27
N LEU A 208 -11.42 -4.11 -4.47
CA LEU A 208 -12.03 -5.24 -5.19
C LEU A 208 -12.14 -6.52 -4.35
N VAL A 209 -11.23 -6.72 -3.41
CA VAL A 209 -11.20 -7.94 -2.59
C VAL A 209 -12.38 -8.03 -1.63
N GLN A 210 -13.02 -6.91 -1.28
CA GLN A 210 -14.22 -6.95 -0.44
C GLN A 210 -15.37 -7.71 -1.14
N ASP A 211 -15.39 -7.69 -2.46
CA ASP A 211 -16.40 -8.34 -3.30
C ASP A 211 -16.02 -9.78 -3.71
N TYR A 212 -14.88 -10.31 -3.23
CA TYR A 212 -14.53 -11.71 -3.42
C TYR A 212 -15.26 -12.56 -2.39
N LEU A 213 -16.49 -12.96 -2.72
CA LEU A 213 -17.36 -13.73 -1.84
C LEU A 213 -17.30 -15.23 -2.14
N LEU A 214 -17.24 -16.03 -1.08
CA LEU A 214 -17.14 -17.48 -1.19
C LEU A 214 -18.17 -18.16 -0.29
N GLU A 215 -18.85 -19.18 -0.82
CA GLU A 215 -19.77 -20.04 -0.08
C GLU A 215 -19.16 -21.43 0.05
N LYS A 216 -18.97 -21.92 1.29
CA LYS A 216 -18.70 -23.33 1.57
C LYS A 216 -20.01 -24.03 1.93
N LYS A 217 -20.41 -25.03 1.13
CA LYS A 217 -21.71 -25.70 1.29
C LYS A 217 -21.57 -27.20 1.14
N GLN A 218 -22.30 -27.95 1.96
CA GLN A 218 -22.39 -29.41 1.79
C GLN A 218 -23.04 -29.75 0.45
N VAL A 219 -22.44 -30.68 -0.31
CA VAL A 219 -22.89 -30.99 -1.68
C VAL A 219 -24.35 -31.43 -1.74
N ARG A 220 -24.77 -32.26 -0.77
CA ARG A 220 -26.16 -32.69 -0.62
C ARG A 220 -26.81 -31.96 0.53
N GLY A 221 -27.89 -31.23 0.23
CA GLY A 221 -28.72 -30.54 1.20
C GLY A 221 -28.60 -29.02 1.10
N SER A 222 -29.02 -28.35 2.18
CA SER A 222 -29.04 -26.89 2.29
C SER A 222 -28.07 -26.35 3.34
N ASN A 223 -27.20 -27.21 3.91
CA ASN A 223 -26.26 -26.79 4.94
C ASN A 223 -25.11 -25.97 4.34
N VAL A 224 -25.06 -24.69 4.69
CA VAL A 224 -23.96 -23.77 4.38
C VAL A 224 -23.08 -23.69 5.62
N ALA A 225 -21.81 -24.07 5.49
CA ALA A 225 -20.86 -23.98 6.60
C ALA A 225 -20.54 -22.53 6.91
N TRP A 226 -20.27 -21.75 5.86
CA TRP A 226 -20.05 -20.31 5.96
C TRP A 226 -20.22 -19.65 4.59
N TYR A 227 -20.48 -18.34 4.64
CA TYR A 227 -20.52 -17.45 3.49
C TYR A 227 -19.94 -16.11 3.92
N GLY A 228 -18.96 -15.60 3.18
CA GLY A 228 -18.26 -14.38 3.56
C GLY A 228 -17.26 -13.96 2.49
N THR A 229 -16.60 -12.84 2.76
CA THR A 229 -15.51 -12.36 1.90
C THR A 229 -14.18 -13.01 2.28
N VAL A 230 -13.31 -13.25 1.31
CA VAL A 230 -12.02 -13.94 1.52
C VAL A 230 -10.83 -13.03 1.22
N GLY A 231 -9.63 -13.38 1.70
CA GLY A 231 -8.39 -12.61 1.48
C GLY A 231 -7.76 -12.10 2.78
N ASN A 232 -7.08 -12.98 3.50
CA ASN A 232 -6.50 -12.67 4.81
C ASN A 232 -5.26 -11.77 4.69
N ILE A 233 -4.39 -12.03 3.70
CA ILE A 233 -3.24 -11.19 3.36
C ILE A 233 -3.42 -10.62 1.95
N ILE A 234 -3.35 -9.30 1.83
CA ILE A 234 -3.45 -8.57 0.56
C ILE A 234 -2.11 -7.94 0.24
N ASN A 235 -1.45 -8.40 -0.83
CA ASN A 235 -0.19 -7.88 -1.32
C ASN A 235 -0.42 -6.90 -2.47
N LEU A 236 -0.23 -5.60 -2.21
CA LEU A 236 -0.34 -4.56 -3.23
C LEU A 236 0.94 -4.47 -4.07
N ARG A 237 0.81 -4.42 -5.39
CA ARG A 237 1.92 -4.32 -6.35
C ARG A 237 1.48 -3.47 -7.56
N THR A 238 2.36 -2.90 -8.38
CA THR A 238 3.80 -3.15 -8.50
C THR A 238 4.65 -2.11 -7.76
N ILE A 239 5.63 -2.58 -6.99
CA ILE A 239 6.63 -1.73 -6.32
C ILE A 239 7.98 -2.35 -6.57
N THR A 240 8.96 -1.53 -6.97
CA THR A 240 10.22 -2.05 -7.47
C THR A 240 11.44 -1.48 -6.78
N VAL A 241 12.53 -2.26 -6.73
CA VAL A 241 13.87 -1.74 -6.49
C VAL A 241 14.53 -1.37 -7.81
N LYS A 242 15.06 -0.14 -7.90
CA LYS A 242 15.77 0.37 -9.08
C LYS A 242 17.14 0.92 -8.70
N TYR A 243 18.10 0.79 -9.61
CA TYR A 243 19.40 1.43 -9.47
C TYR A 243 19.36 2.89 -9.90
N ASN A 244 19.81 3.80 -9.04
CA ASN A 244 20.03 5.19 -9.39
C ASN A 244 21.49 5.41 -9.82
N GLU A 245 21.73 5.56 -11.12
CA GLU A 245 23.09 5.67 -11.67
C GLU A 245 23.90 6.85 -11.15
N PHE A 246 23.25 7.97 -10.83
CA PHE A 246 23.94 9.18 -10.37
C PHE A 246 24.49 9.02 -8.95
N SER A 247 23.73 8.36 -8.07
CA SER A 247 24.07 8.21 -6.65
C SER A 247 24.60 6.83 -6.27
N GLY A 248 24.46 5.83 -7.15
CA GLY A 248 24.78 4.44 -6.87
C GLY A 248 23.81 3.72 -5.92
N ARG A 249 22.67 4.35 -5.60
CA ARG A 249 21.72 3.88 -4.58
C ARG A 249 20.73 2.86 -5.14
N ALA A 250 20.28 1.96 -4.27
CA ALA A 250 19.08 1.16 -4.47
C ALA A 250 17.86 1.98 -4.04
N MET A 251 17.02 2.36 -4.99
CA MET A 251 15.86 3.20 -4.76
C MET A 251 14.59 2.36 -4.74
N LEU A 252 13.78 2.56 -3.71
CA LEU A 252 12.39 2.12 -3.71
C LEU A 252 11.59 3.00 -4.68
N ASP A 253 11.02 2.37 -5.70
CA ASP A 253 10.14 3.03 -6.66
C ASP A 253 8.72 2.47 -6.51
N LEU A 254 7.84 3.33 -5.99
CA LEU A 254 6.42 3.06 -5.83
C LEU A 254 5.67 3.16 -7.17
N GLY A 255 6.18 3.92 -8.14
CA GLY A 255 5.39 4.28 -9.32
C GLY A 255 4.21 5.22 -9.01
N SER A 256 3.53 5.70 -10.05
CA SER A 256 2.42 6.65 -9.92
C SER A 256 1.20 6.04 -9.24
N ASP A 257 0.84 4.82 -9.63
CA ASP A 257 -0.38 4.14 -9.21
C ASP A 257 -0.32 3.81 -7.72
N MET A 258 0.77 3.21 -7.22
CA MET A 258 0.93 2.96 -5.79
C MET A 258 1.05 4.27 -4.99
N THR A 259 1.75 5.28 -5.51
CA THR A 259 1.84 6.59 -4.83
C THR A 259 0.44 7.19 -4.64
N TYR A 260 -0.43 7.06 -5.63
CA TYR A 260 -1.83 7.50 -5.52
C TYR A 260 -2.59 6.69 -4.46
N VAL A 261 -2.52 5.35 -4.52
CA VAL A 261 -3.19 4.46 -3.56
C VAL A 261 -2.76 4.76 -2.13
N LEU A 262 -1.46 4.90 -1.88
CA LEU A 262 -0.91 5.23 -0.56
C LEU A 262 -1.30 6.64 -0.12
N GLY A 263 -1.24 7.63 -1.02
CA GLY A 263 -1.71 8.99 -0.77
C GLY A 263 -3.20 9.08 -0.40
N HIS A 264 -3.98 8.06 -0.76
CA HIS A 264 -5.40 7.92 -0.44
C HIS A 264 -5.67 6.65 0.39
N ALA A 265 -4.74 6.28 1.29
CA ALA A 265 -4.84 5.06 2.10
C ALA A 265 -6.16 4.97 2.89
N SER A 266 -6.73 6.10 3.32
CA SER A 266 -8.02 6.13 4.03
C SER A 266 -9.20 5.65 3.19
N LYS A 267 -9.10 5.72 1.86
CA LYS A 267 -10.07 5.20 0.89
C LYS A 267 -9.73 3.76 0.47
N TYR A 268 -8.48 3.47 0.13
CA TYR A 268 -8.15 2.21 -0.54
C TYR A 268 -7.57 1.12 0.38
N ILE A 269 -7.03 1.48 1.55
CA ILE A 269 -6.30 0.54 2.42
C ILE A 269 -7.01 0.35 3.76
N TRP A 270 -7.35 1.44 4.45
CA TRP A 270 -7.94 1.35 5.78
C TRP A 270 -9.25 0.54 5.82
N PRO A 271 -10.16 0.64 4.83
CA PRO A 271 -11.35 -0.23 4.80
C PRO A 271 -11.02 -1.74 4.81
N LEU A 272 -9.89 -2.14 4.21
CA LEU A 272 -9.43 -3.53 4.22
C LEU A 272 -8.92 -3.92 5.61
N GLN A 273 -8.11 -3.05 6.24
CA GLN A 273 -7.57 -3.26 7.58
C GLN A 273 -8.67 -3.28 8.65
N GLU A 274 -9.65 -2.39 8.54
CA GLU A 274 -10.83 -2.30 9.41
C GLU A 274 -11.70 -3.56 9.35
N GLN A 275 -11.70 -4.25 8.21
CA GLN A 275 -12.35 -5.55 8.04
C GLN A 275 -11.51 -6.73 8.60
N GLY A 276 -10.31 -6.47 9.12
CA GLY A 276 -9.41 -7.47 9.71
C GLY A 276 -8.37 -8.06 8.75
N ARG A 277 -8.19 -7.49 7.55
CA ARG A 277 -7.18 -7.96 6.59
C ARG A 277 -5.81 -7.39 6.90
N THR A 278 -4.78 -8.18 6.65
CA THR A 278 -3.39 -7.68 6.61
C THR A 278 -3.11 -7.12 5.22
N VAL A 279 -2.71 -5.84 5.12
CA VAL A 279 -2.33 -5.19 3.86
C VAL A 279 -0.82 -4.96 3.80
N CYS A 280 -0.18 -5.65 2.87
CA CYS A 280 1.26 -5.63 2.65
C CYS A 280 1.62 -5.00 1.30
N LEU A 281 2.86 -4.53 1.16
CA LEU A 281 3.44 -4.16 -0.14
C LEU A 281 4.30 -5.31 -0.68
N SER A 282 4.11 -5.70 -1.94
CA SER A 282 4.99 -6.66 -2.60
C SER A 282 6.08 -5.95 -3.39
N LEU A 283 7.33 -6.18 -2.98
CA LEU A 283 8.52 -5.62 -3.60
C LEU A 283 9.10 -6.60 -4.62
N GLU A 284 9.42 -6.11 -5.81
CA GLU A 284 10.06 -6.88 -6.88
C GLU A 284 11.20 -6.10 -7.57
N GLY A 285 11.90 -6.72 -8.50
CA GLY A 285 12.98 -6.08 -9.25
C GLY A 285 12.46 -5.12 -10.33
N GLY A 286 13.12 -3.97 -10.49
CA GLY A 286 12.73 -2.92 -11.44
C GLY A 286 13.39 -2.99 -12.83
N GLY A 287 13.97 -4.14 -13.18
CA GLY A 287 14.61 -4.35 -14.47
C GLY A 287 15.91 -3.58 -14.70
N THR A 288 16.56 -3.05 -13.66
CA THR A 288 17.81 -2.27 -13.80
C THR A 288 19.08 -3.11 -13.71
N GLY A 289 18.96 -4.42 -13.45
CA GLY A 289 20.06 -5.34 -13.17
C GLY A 289 20.56 -5.32 -11.73
N LEU A 290 20.02 -4.42 -10.90
CA LEU A 290 20.14 -4.45 -9.45
C LEU A 290 18.85 -5.05 -8.86
N GLY A 291 18.99 -5.91 -7.87
CA GLY A 291 17.88 -6.56 -7.18
C GLY A 291 18.36 -7.24 -5.88
N PHE A 292 17.49 -8.02 -5.24
CA PHE A 292 17.73 -8.54 -3.89
C PHE A 292 18.97 -9.43 -3.76
N CYS A 293 19.39 -10.15 -4.80
CA CYS A 293 20.61 -10.97 -4.82
C CYS A 293 21.93 -10.24 -5.09
N ASN A 294 21.98 -8.91 -5.29
CA ASN A 294 23.24 -8.22 -5.59
C ASN A 294 23.40 -6.83 -4.98
N LEU A 295 22.65 -6.52 -3.92
CA LEU A 295 22.82 -5.30 -3.12
C LEU A 295 24.06 -5.38 -2.22
N THR A 296 24.75 -4.25 -2.04
CA THR A 296 25.77 -4.07 -0.99
C THR A 296 25.11 -3.87 0.38
N ASP A 297 25.89 -3.98 1.46
CA ASP A 297 25.37 -3.80 2.82
C ASP A 297 24.85 -2.36 3.05
N GLU A 298 25.50 -1.35 2.46
CA GLU A 298 25.03 0.04 2.49
C GLU A 298 23.73 0.23 1.70
N GLN A 299 23.62 -0.40 0.53
CA GLN A 299 22.39 -0.36 -0.27
C GLN A 299 21.24 -1.06 0.44
N ILE A 300 21.48 -2.19 1.13
CA ILE A 300 20.48 -2.88 1.95
C ILE A 300 20.00 -1.96 3.07
N ALA A 301 20.91 -1.36 3.83
CA ALA A 301 20.56 -0.47 4.94
C ALA A 301 19.72 0.74 4.46
N ASP A 302 20.13 1.38 3.36
CA ASP A 302 19.41 2.51 2.77
C ASP A 302 18.04 2.11 2.19
N PHE A 303 17.96 0.99 1.48
CA PHE A 303 16.71 0.49 0.91
C PHE A 303 15.70 0.08 2.00
N VAL A 304 16.16 -0.62 3.05
CA VAL A 304 15.32 -0.98 4.20
C VAL A 304 14.81 0.26 4.93
N ALA A 305 15.62 1.31 5.08
CA ALA A 305 15.18 2.57 5.66
C ALA A 305 14.07 3.25 4.82
N GLN A 306 14.19 3.22 3.49
CA GLN A 306 13.14 3.71 2.59
C GLN A 306 11.83 2.91 2.75
N VAL A 307 11.91 1.57 2.77
CA VAL A 307 10.73 0.70 2.94
C VAL A 307 10.07 0.93 4.30
N LYS A 308 10.85 1.00 5.38
CA LYS A 308 10.35 1.29 6.72
C LYS A 308 9.60 2.63 6.77
N ALA A 309 10.17 3.67 6.17
CA ALA A 309 9.53 4.98 6.13
C ALA A 309 8.16 4.92 5.45
N VAL A 310 8.01 4.17 4.36
CA VAL A 310 6.71 3.96 3.68
C VAL A 310 5.73 3.18 4.58
N VAL A 311 6.17 2.07 5.17
CA VAL A 311 5.34 1.24 6.06
C VAL A 311 4.81 2.04 7.25
N GLU A 312 5.66 2.85 7.89
CA GLU A 312 5.28 3.68 9.03
C GLU A 312 4.40 4.88 8.61
N THR A 313 4.71 5.52 7.48
CA THR A 313 3.95 6.69 6.99
C THR A 313 2.50 6.33 6.65
N TYR A 314 2.29 5.18 6.01
CA TYR A 314 0.97 4.75 5.55
C TYR A 314 0.31 3.69 6.43
N ASN A 315 0.92 3.39 7.59
CA ASN A 315 0.45 2.39 8.55
C ASN A 315 0.10 1.03 7.90
N LEU A 316 1.01 0.53 7.08
CA LEU A 316 0.88 -0.76 6.41
C LEU A 316 1.17 -1.92 7.38
N ASP A 317 0.64 -3.09 7.11
CA ASP A 317 0.77 -4.24 8.01
C ASP A 317 2.02 -5.06 7.74
N GLY A 318 2.63 -4.95 6.55
CA GLY A 318 3.83 -5.72 6.24
C GLY A 318 4.39 -5.57 4.82
N ILE A 319 5.33 -6.46 4.51
CA ILE A 319 6.06 -6.52 3.24
C ILE A 319 6.10 -7.97 2.74
N ASN A 320 5.87 -8.15 1.44
CA ASN A 320 6.20 -9.37 0.71
C ASN A 320 7.42 -9.14 -0.20
N LEU A 321 8.39 -10.05 -0.14
CA LEU A 321 9.57 -10.01 -1.01
C LEU A 321 9.44 -11.06 -2.11
N TRP A 322 9.40 -10.61 -3.37
CA TRP A 322 9.34 -11.48 -4.54
C TRP A 322 10.43 -11.12 -5.54
N ASP A 323 11.55 -11.85 -5.49
CA ASP A 323 12.66 -11.57 -6.40
C ASP A 323 12.38 -12.08 -7.81
N ARG A 324 11.77 -11.22 -8.61
CA ARG A 324 11.57 -11.39 -10.03
C ARG A 324 11.83 -10.07 -10.74
N ASN A 325 12.04 -10.13 -12.05
CA ASN A 325 12.16 -8.94 -12.90
C ASN A 325 13.34 -8.00 -12.59
N ALA A 326 14.31 -8.38 -11.75
CA ALA A 326 15.49 -7.55 -11.50
C ALA A 326 16.33 -7.32 -12.77
N GLY A 327 16.38 -8.32 -13.66
CA GLY A 327 17.15 -8.26 -14.90
C GLY A 327 18.66 -8.39 -14.67
N TYR A 328 19.06 -9.29 -13.76
CA TYR A 328 20.46 -9.55 -13.40
C TYR A 328 21.39 -9.80 -14.60
N GLY A 329 22.68 -9.53 -14.42
CA GLY A 329 23.71 -9.73 -15.45
C GLY A 329 23.83 -8.57 -16.45
N LYS A 330 23.19 -7.43 -16.20
CA LYS A 330 23.39 -6.21 -17.00
C LYS A 330 24.80 -5.64 -16.81
N GLU A 331 25.37 -5.11 -17.89
CA GLU A 331 26.68 -4.48 -17.88
C GLU A 331 26.75 -3.35 -16.84
N GLY A 332 27.80 -3.37 -16.01
CA GLY A 332 28.00 -2.38 -14.94
C GLY A 332 27.29 -2.68 -13.63
N MET A 333 26.46 -3.72 -13.54
CA MET A 333 25.82 -4.15 -12.29
C MET A 333 26.65 -5.23 -11.57
N PRO A 334 26.57 -5.33 -10.23
CA PRO A 334 27.22 -6.40 -9.49
C PRO A 334 26.67 -7.78 -9.85
N GLU A 335 27.52 -8.80 -9.79
CA GLU A 335 27.11 -10.20 -9.92
C GLU A 335 26.18 -10.61 -8.77
N THR A 336 25.25 -11.52 -9.06
CA THR A 336 24.40 -12.11 -8.03
C THR A 336 25.23 -12.93 -7.06
N ASN A 337 24.85 -12.90 -5.78
CA ASN A 337 25.43 -13.73 -4.74
C ASN A 337 24.36 -14.26 -3.79
N THR A 338 24.70 -15.30 -3.05
CA THR A 338 23.79 -16.04 -2.17
C THR A 338 23.56 -15.37 -0.81
N THR A 339 24.26 -14.27 -0.50
CA THR A 339 24.23 -13.63 0.83
C THR A 339 23.44 -12.34 0.87
N SER A 340 23.32 -11.62 -0.26
CA SER A 340 22.64 -10.32 -0.33
C SER A 340 21.17 -10.41 0.05
N TYR A 341 20.43 -11.38 -0.52
CA TYR A 341 19.00 -11.52 -0.24
C TYR A 341 18.73 -11.99 1.21
N PRO A 342 19.44 -12.98 1.78
CA PRO A 342 19.35 -13.29 3.21
C PRO A 342 19.64 -12.11 4.13
N LYS A 343 20.64 -11.28 3.81
CA LYS A 343 20.95 -10.06 4.56
C LYS A 343 19.81 -9.04 4.46
N LEU A 344 19.21 -8.86 3.28
CA LEU A 344 18.04 -8.01 3.09
C LEU A 344 16.86 -8.48 3.95
N VAL A 345 16.52 -9.77 3.93
CA VAL A 345 15.43 -10.33 4.74
C VAL A 345 15.66 -10.06 6.23
N LYS A 346 16.88 -10.35 6.71
CA LYS A 346 17.27 -10.10 8.11
C LYS A 346 17.16 -8.61 8.47
N ALA A 347 17.75 -7.73 7.67
CA ALA A 347 17.73 -6.29 7.92
C ALA A 347 16.29 -5.73 7.90
N MET A 348 15.45 -6.21 6.99
CA MET A 348 14.04 -5.85 6.91
C MET A 348 13.30 -6.23 8.20
N ARG A 349 13.47 -7.46 8.70
CA ARG A 349 12.88 -7.89 9.97
C ARG A 349 13.36 -7.05 11.15
N GLU A 350 14.66 -6.81 11.25
CA GLU A 350 15.25 -6.00 12.33
C GLU A 350 14.71 -4.55 12.31
N ALA A 351 14.47 -3.99 11.13
CA ALA A 351 13.96 -2.63 10.99
C ALA A 351 12.46 -2.49 11.25
N LEU A 352 11.65 -3.46 10.79
CA LEU A 352 10.19 -3.46 10.91
C LEU A 352 9.67 -4.01 12.25
N GLY A 353 10.48 -4.79 12.97
CA GLY A 353 10.10 -5.42 14.24
C GLY A 353 9.22 -6.67 14.07
N SER A 354 8.65 -7.17 15.18
CA SER A 354 7.77 -8.34 15.20
C SER A 354 6.32 -8.04 14.82
N GLU A 355 5.90 -6.78 14.94
CA GLU A 355 4.50 -6.37 14.75
C GLU A 355 4.08 -6.28 13.28
N LYS A 356 5.05 -6.17 12.36
CA LYS A 356 4.80 -6.10 10.93
C LYS A 356 5.07 -7.45 10.28
N LEU A 357 4.21 -7.83 9.35
CA LEU A 357 4.36 -9.06 8.60
C LEU A 357 5.56 -8.95 7.64
N LEU A 358 6.40 -9.97 7.59
CA LEU A 358 7.43 -10.12 6.56
C LEU A 358 7.28 -11.49 5.91
N THR A 359 6.93 -11.48 4.62
CA THR A 359 6.69 -12.70 3.85
C THR A 359 7.61 -12.80 2.65
N LEU A 360 7.79 -14.04 2.17
CA LEU A 360 8.66 -14.36 1.05
C LEU A 360 7.91 -15.16 -0.01
N THR A 361 8.04 -14.73 -1.27
CA THR A 361 7.67 -15.56 -2.41
C THR A 361 8.89 -16.33 -2.92
N VAL A 362 8.82 -17.66 -2.85
CA VAL A 362 9.86 -18.58 -3.31
C VAL A 362 9.76 -18.76 -4.81
N TYR A 363 10.81 -18.37 -5.52
CA TYR A 363 10.80 -18.31 -6.97
C TYR A 363 12.21 -18.43 -7.55
N GLU A 364 12.40 -19.43 -8.42
CA GLU A 364 13.60 -19.63 -9.24
C GLU A 364 14.93 -19.65 -8.44
N GLU A 365 16.03 -19.25 -9.09
CA GLU A 365 17.39 -19.21 -8.52
C GLU A 365 17.52 -18.34 -7.25
N PRO A 366 16.91 -17.14 -7.14
CA PRO A 366 17.09 -16.27 -5.98
C PRO A 366 16.87 -16.91 -4.60
N THR A 367 15.99 -17.90 -4.50
CA THR A 367 15.67 -18.59 -3.24
C THR A 367 16.24 -20.01 -3.14
N SER A 368 16.95 -20.48 -4.17
CA SER A 368 17.41 -21.88 -4.31
C SER A 368 18.36 -22.33 -3.21
N THR A 369 19.10 -21.40 -2.59
CA THR A 369 20.09 -21.66 -1.54
C THR A 369 19.58 -21.43 -0.13
N PHE A 370 18.32 -21.04 0.08
CA PHE A 370 17.81 -20.64 1.40
C PHE A 370 17.72 -21.79 2.43
N TRP A 371 17.90 -23.03 1.99
CA TRP A 371 18.02 -24.22 2.85
C TRP A 371 19.43 -24.38 3.44
N ASP A 372 20.45 -23.75 2.83
CA ASP A 372 21.86 -23.90 3.19
C ASP A 372 22.34 -22.66 3.96
N THR A 373 22.43 -22.79 5.28
CA THR A 373 22.85 -21.70 6.17
C THR A 373 24.28 -21.24 5.92
N GLU A 374 25.17 -22.11 5.42
CA GLU A 374 26.54 -21.71 5.09
C GLU A 374 26.54 -20.82 3.84
N ALA A 375 25.82 -21.25 2.79
CA ALA A 375 25.67 -20.48 1.56
C ALA A 375 25.00 -19.11 1.76
N THR A 376 24.08 -18.99 2.73
CA THR A 376 23.41 -17.74 3.09
C THR A 376 24.19 -16.86 4.07
N GLY A 377 25.49 -17.13 4.29
CA GLY A 377 26.36 -16.32 5.14
C GLY A 377 26.05 -16.45 6.63
N GLY A 378 25.60 -17.63 7.06
CA GLY A 378 25.23 -17.93 8.44
C GLY A 378 23.80 -17.51 8.81
N ILE A 379 22.97 -17.12 7.84
CA ILE A 379 21.60 -16.63 8.08
C ILE A 379 20.60 -17.75 7.79
N GLU A 380 19.96 -18.26 8.85
CA GLU A 380 18.74 -19.07 8.73
C GLU A 380 17.56 -18.15 8.36
N VAL A 381 17.32 -17.98 7.05
CA VAL A 381 16.36 -16.99 6.52
C VAL A 381 14.96 -17.15 7.12
N GLY A 382 14.52 -18.39 7.34
CA GLY A 382 13.20 -18.70 7.88
C GLY A 382 12.91 -18.13 9.27
N LYS A 383 13.95 -17.88 10.09
CA LYS A 383 13.78 -17.27 11.42
C LYS A 383 13.30 -15.83 11.39
N TYR A 384 13.39 -15.17 10.23
CA TYR A 384 13.02 -13.77 10.04
C TYR A 384 11.67 -13.61 9.33
N LEU A 385 11.08 -14.71 8.86
CA LEU A 385 9.84 -14.70 8.07
C LEU A 385 8.64 -15.15 8.90
N ASP A 386 7.49 -14.51 8.66
CA ASP A 386 6.22 -15.00 9.20
C ASP A 386 5.67 -16.14 8.36
N TYR A 387 5.71 -15.96 7.02
CA TYR A 387 5.25 -16.93 6.04
C TYR A 387 6.15 -16.90 4.80
N ALA A 388 6.19 -18.02 4.08
CA ALA A 388 6.67 -18.04 2.71
C ALA A 388 5.71 -18.86 1.84
N TRP A 389 5.72 -18.65 0.53
CA TRP A 389 4.89 -19.42 -0.37
C TRP A 389 5.47 -19.51 -1.78
N SER A 390 5.01 -20.48 -2.55
CA SER A 390 5.39 -20.67 -3.96
C SER A 390 5.07 -19.42 -4.80
N GLY A 391 5.99 -19.05 -5.69
CA GLY A 391 5.77 -18.03 -6.73
C GLY A 391 5.38 -18.59 -8.09
N TYR A 392 5.22 -19.91 -8.22
CA TYR A 392 4.96 -20.56 -9.52
C TYR A 392 3.47 -20.57 -9.86
N ASN A 393 3.04 -19.62 -10.68
CA ASN A 393 1.62 -19.39 -10.98
C ASN A 393 1.33 -19.06 -12.46
N LYS A 394 2.15 -19.53 -13.40
CA LYS A 394 1.97 -19.24 -14.83
C LYS A 394 0.71 -19.92 -15.38
N ASN A 395 -0.16 -19.16 -16.04
CA ASN A 395 -1.40 -19.67 -16.64
C ASN A 395 -1.20 -20.50 -17.92
N THR A 396 0.03 -20.65 -18.39
CA THR A 396 0.44 -21.53 -19.49
C THR A 396 0.91 -22.90 -19.01
N GLU A 397 0.96 -23.12 -17.69
CA GLU A 397 1.41 -24.36 -17.05
C GLU A 397 0.27 -24.95 -16.21
N ALA A 398 0.38 -26.22 -15.85
CA ALA A 398 -0.49 -26.81 -14.84
C ALA A 398 -0.29 -26.11 -13.49
N VAL A 399 -1.22 -26.30 -12.55
CA VAL A 399 -1.02 -25.86 -11.17
C VAL A 399 0.25 -26.52 -10.62
N GLN A 400 1.15 -25.70 -10.06
CA GLN A 400 2.44 -26.17 -9.54
C GLN A 400 2.35 -26.37 -8.02
N LEU A 401 2.45 -27.63 -7.58
CA LEU A 401 2.63 -27.97 -6.17
C LEU A 401 4.13 -28.00 -5.84
N LEU A 402 4.58 -26.99 -5.09
CA LEU A 402 5.93 -26.91 -4.56
C LEU A 402 5.90 -27.42 -3.12
N ASP A 403 6.14 -28.73 -2.91
CA ASP A 403 6.23 -29.34 -1.59
C ASP A 403 7.69 -29.73 -1.26
N PRO A 404 8.39 -28.93 -0.44
CA PRO A 404 9.77 -29.21 -0.05
C PRO A 404 9.98 -30.48 0.79
N TRP A 405 8.94 -30.99 1.44
CA TRP A 405 9.02 -32.13 2.37
C TRP A 405 8.72 -33.47 1.70
N HIS A 406 7.99 -33.45 0.58
CA HIS A 406 7.64 -34.64 -0.19
C HIS A 406 8.10 -34.56 -1.66
N PRO A 407 9.37 -34.19 -1.96
CA PRO A 407 9.80 -33.82 -3.31
C PRO A 407 9.83 -34.97 -4.32
N ASN A 408 9.63 -36.22 -3.88
CA ASN A 408 9.68 -37.41 -4.73
C ASN A 408 8.30 -37.95 -5.12
N GLU A 409 7.22 -37.30 -4.66
CA GLU A 409 5.86 -37.68 -5.03
C GLU A 409 5.59 -37.34 -6.50
N SER A 410 4.88 -38.22 -7.21
CA SER A 410 4.71 -38.09 -8.67
C SER A 410 3.88 -36.88 -9.11
N TYR A 411 3.10 -36.29 -8.19
CA TYR A 411 2.28 -35.10 -8.42
C TYR A 411 2.93 -33.80 -7.94
N VAL A 412 4.12 -33.86 -7.34
CA VAL A 412 4.89 -32.66 -7.01
C VAL A 412 5.50 -32.09 -8.29
N SER A 413 5.50 -30.76 -8.38
CA SER A 413 5.98 -30.04 -9.56
C SER A 413 7.44 -30.38 -9.89
N ALA A 414 7.83 -30.13 -11.15
CA ALA A 414 9.22 -30.23 -11.56
C ALA A 414 10.10 -29.14 -10.91
N TYR A 415 9.47 -28.07 -10.41
CA TYR A 415 10.14 -27.08 -9.58
C TYR A 415 10.40 -27.68 -8.20
N THR A 416 11.66 -27.66 -7.78
CA THR A 416 12.06 -28.21 -6.49
C THR A 416 12.66 -27.13 -5.62
N GLN A 417 12.32 -27.17 -4.35
CA GLN A 417 12.85 -26.30 -3.32
C GLN A 417 13.11 -27.19 -2.09
N LYS A 418 14.27 -27.06 -1.47
CA LYS A 418 14.51 -27.68 -0.16
C LYS A 418 13.92 -26.78 0.94
N PRO A 419 13.52 -27.34 2.09
CA PRO A 419 12.95 -26.56 3.19
C PRO A 419 13.87 -25.39 3.56
N ILE A 420 13.30 -24.18 3.63
CA ILE A 420 14.04 -22.97 4.02
C ILE A 420 14.57 -23.15 5.44
N ALA A 421 15.85 -22.89 5.66
CA ALA A 421 16.47 -23.05 6.97
C ALA A 421 15.78 -22.15 8.00
N GLY A 422 15.25 -22.77 9.07
CA GLY A 422 14.57 -22.07 10.16
C GLY A 422 13.09 -21.74 9.93
N LEU A 423 12.48 -22.15 8.80
CA LEU A 423 11.05 -21.97 8.56
C LEU A 423 10.27 -23.26 8.88
N ASP A 424 9.22 -23.15 9.70
CA ASP A 424 8.33 -24.26 9.99
C ASP A 424 7.41 -24.59 8.80
N ALA A 425 7.11 -25.86 8.58
CA ALA A 425 6.26 -26.30 7.47
C ALA A 425 4.85 -25.69 7.51
N SER A 426 4.31 -25.44 8.71
CA SER A 426 3.02 -24.79 8.90
C SER A 426 2.97 -23.35 8.37
N LYS A 427 4.13 -22.75 8.06
CA LYS A 427 4.28 -21.39 7.55
C LYS A 427 4.59 -21.31 6.05
N PHE A 428 4.56 -22.44 5.34
CA PHE A 428 4.92 -22.51 3.91
C PHE A 428 3.73 -22.86 3.01
N GLY A 429 3.23 -21.90 2.24
CA GLY A 429 2.18 -22.13 1.24
C GLY A 429 2.72 -22.85 -0.01
N CYS A 430 2.35 -24.11 -0.20
CA CYS A 430 2.90 -24.95 -1.28
C CYS A 430 2.35 -24.64 -2.68
N VAL A 431 1.20 -23.94 -2.78
CA VAL A 431 0.49 -23.73 -4.06
C VAL A 431 0.18 -22.25 -4.25
N ASN A 432 0.47 -21.76 -5.45
CA ASN A 432 0.04 -20.45 -5.94
C ASN A 432 -0.73 -20.65 -7.25
N PHE A 433 -2.05 -20.50 -7.17
CA PHE A 433 -2.95 -20.84 -8.25
C PHE A 433 -2.89 -19.78 -9.35
N PRO A 434 -2.57 -20.16 -10.61
CA PRO A 434 -2.77 -19.30 -11.76
C PRO A 434 -4.25 -18.94 -11.91
N ILE A 435 -4.51 -17.76 -12.48
CA ILE A 435 -5.85 -17.47 -13.02
C ILE A 435 -5.85 -17.84 -14.50
N PHE A 436 -6.61 -18.88 -14.83
CA PHE A 436 -6.71 -19.39 -16.19
C PHE A 436 -7.84 -18.70 -16.98
N PRO A 437 -7.62 -18.38 -18.26
CA PRO A 437 -8.71 -18.01 -19.15
C PRO A 437 -9.59 -19.24 -19.45
N VAL A 438 -10.65 -19.06 -20.24
CA VAL A 438 -11.44 -20.14 -20.83
C VAL A 438 -10.52 -21.10 -21.59
N ALA A 439 -10.74 -22.41 -21.42
CA ALA A 439 -10.00 -23.44 -22.15
C ALA A 439 -10.44 -23.52 -23.60
N THR A 440 -9.48 -23.59 -24.52
CA THR A 440 -9.73 -23.72 -25.96
C THR A 440 -9.65 -25.16 -26.45
N SER A 441 -9.19 -26.07 -25.59
CA SER A 441 -9.12 -27.51 -25.86
C SER A 441 -9.33 -28.33 -24.59
N GLU A 442 -9.66 -29.61 -24.76
CA GLU A 442 -9.76 -30.57 -23.66
C GLU A 442 -8.41 -30.74 -22.93
N ALA A 443 -7.30 -30.75 -23.67
CA ALA A 443 -5.96 -30.83 -23.10
C ALA A 443 -5.65 -29.64 -22.17
N GLU A 444 -6.04 -28.42 -22.56
CA GLU A 444 -5.94 -27.25 -21.69
C GLU A 444 -6.84 -27.38 -20.46
N SER A 445 -8.08 -27.84 -20.62
CA SER A 445 -8.99 -28.05 -19.49
C SER A 445 -8.41 -29.04 -18.48
N MET A 446 -7.81 -30.14 -18.95
CA MET A 446 -7.19 -31.16 -18.10
C MET A 446 -5.91 -30.66 -17.42
N MET A 447 -5.07 -29.88 -18.11
CA MET A 447 -3.88 -29.28 -17.54
C MET A 447 -4.21 -28.36 -16.35
N ARG A 448 -5.33 -27.65 -16.45
CA ARG A 448 -5.77 -26.65 -15.47
C ARG A 448 -6.45 -27.24 -14.24
N ASP A 449 -6.91 -28.49 -14.32
CA ASP A 449 -7.63 -29.17 -13.23
C ASP A 449 -6.63 -29.69 -12.17
N PRO A 450 -6.62 -29.13 -10.94
CA PRO A 450 -5.67 -29.53 -9.92
C PRO A 450 -6.18 -30.70 -9.07
N VAL A 451 -6.95 -31.63 -9.65
CA VAL A 451 -7.48 -32.81 -8.95
C VAL A 451 -6.42 -33.65 -8.23
N PHE A 452 -5.17 -33.61 -8.69
CA PHE A 452 -4.04 -34.28 -8.02
C PHE A 452 -3.81 -33.79 -6.58
N LEU A 453 -4.26 -32.58 -6.24
CA LEU A 453 -4.21 -32.08 -4.87
C LEU A 453 -5.08 -32.90 -3.91
N VAL A 454 -6.11 -33.60 -4.40
CA VAL A 454 -6.91 -34.52 -3.56
C VAL A 454 -6.03 -35.62 -2.97
N ASP A 455 -5.11 -36.18 -3.76
CA ASP A 455 -4.18 -37.21 -3.28
C ASP A 455 -3.22 -36.63 -2.24
N TRP A 456 -2.64 -35.45 -2.52
CA TRP A 456 -1.76 -34.75 -1.59
C TRP A 456 -2.43 -34.43 -0.25
N VAL A 457 -3.65 -33.90 -0.27
CA VAL A 457 -4.44 -33.60 0.93
C VAL A 457 -4.84 -34.89 1.66
N SER A 458 -5.35 -35.89 0.96
CA SER A 458 -5.80 -37.16 1.57
C SER A 458 -4.67 -37.96 2.21
N ASN A 459 -3.45 -37.81 1.69
CA ASN A 459 -2.25 -38.43 2.26
C ASN A 459 -1.72 -37.70 3.51
N GLY A 460 -2.37 -36.61 3.94
CA GLY A 460 -1.94 -35.81 5.10
C GLY A 460 -0.62 -35.07 4.87
N GLN A 461 -0.30 -34.77 3.61
CA GLN A 461 0.96 -34.11 3.23
C GLN A 461 0.84 -32.59 3.19
N LYS A 462 -0.39 -32.06 3.16
CA LYS A 462 -0.70 -30.63 3.24
C LYS A 462 -0.26 -30.07 4.61
N PRO A 463 0.71 -29.14 4.68
CA PRO A 463 1.26 -28.70 5.96
C PRO A 463 0.47 -27.58 6.64
N ASN A 464 -0.38 -26.85 5.89
CA ASN A 464 -1.17 -25.72 6.37
C ASN A 464 -2.30 -25.38 5.37
N ASN A 465 -3.15 -24.42 5.75
CA ASN A 465 -4.29 -23.96 4.96
C ASN A 465 -3.99 -22.76 4.03
N ILE A 466 -2.72 -22.35 3.89
CA ILE A 466 -2.33 -21.20 3.06
C ILE A 466 -2.58 -21.53 1.59
N ILE A 467 -3.41 -20.72 0.96
CA ILE A 467 -3.71 -20.76 -0.47
C ILE A 467 -3.41 -19.40 -1.08
N VAL A 468 -2.59 -19.40 -2.13
CA VAL A 468 -2.19 -18.18 -2.83
C VAL A 468 -2.79 -18.19 -4.23
N PHE A 469 -3.17 -17.03 -4.75
CA PHE A 469 -3.58 -16.85 -6.14
C PHE A 469 -2.72 -15.79 -6.82
N ASP A 470 -2.61 -15.90 -8.14
CA ASP A 470 -2.10 -14.83 -9.00
C ASP A 470 -2.93 -13.53 -8.84
N ASP A 471 -2.48 -12.44 -9.45
CA ASP A 471 -3.12 -11.12 -9.36
C ASP A 471 -4.65 -11.22 -9.50
N LEU A 472 -5.37 -10.76 -8.47
CA LEU A 472 -6.81 -10.66 -8.51
C LEU A 472 -7.25 -9.73 -9.64
N ARG A 473 -8.47 -9.99 -10.12
CA ARG A 473 -9.10 -9.24 -11.20
C ARG A 473 -10.52 -8.84 -10.85
N THR A 474 -11.01 -7.78 -11.49
CA THR A 474 -12.44 -7.46 -11.48
C THR A 474 -13.17 -8.23 -12.58
N ASN A 475 -14.50 -8.22 -12.57
CA ASN A 475 -15.29 -8.78 -13.66
C ASN A 475 -15.08 -7.95 -14.94
N LEU A 476 -14.60 -8.58 -16.01
CA LEU A 476 -14.33 -7.95 -17.31
C LEU A 476 -14.94 -8.79 -18.43
N GLN A 477 -15.31 -8.13 -19.53
CA GLN A 477 -15.75 -8.81 -20.75
C GLN A 477 -14.52 -9.28 -21.54
N ASP A 478 -13.87 -10.32 -21.07
CA ASP A 478 -12.69 -10.92 -21.68
C ASP A 478 -12.77 -12.45 -21.65
N ASN A 479 -11.68 -13.13 -22.06
CA ASN A 479 -11.64 -14.58 -22.10
C ASN A 479 -11.51 -15.24 -20.72
N TYR A 480 -11.63 -14.52 -19.61
CA TYR A 480 -11.67 -15.08 -18.25
C TYR A 480 -13.09 -15.18 -17.71
N GLU A 481 -14.03 -14.46 -18.30
CA GLU A 481 -15.44 -14.45 -17.91
C GLU A 481 -15.98 -15.88 -17.77
N THR A 482 -16.65 -16.17 -16.65
CA THR A 482 -17.16 -17.50 -16.23
C THR A 482 -16.13 -18.60 -15.96
N ALA A 483 -14.95 -18.57 -16.59
CA ALA A 483 -13.92 -19.59 -16.39
C ALA A 483 -13.24 -19.46 -15.03
N TRP A 484 -12.93 -18.22 -14.64
CA TRP A 484 -12.26 -17.93 -13.39
C TRP A 484 -13.11 -18.28 -12.15
N ASP A 485 -14.43 -18.06 -12.17
CA ASP A 485 -15.34 -18.38 -11.06
C ASP A 485 -15.31 -19.88 -10.74
N ILE A 486 -15.37 -20.70 -11.79
CA ILE A 486 -15.35 -22.17 -11.69
C ILE A 486 -13.98 -22.63 -11.21
N THR A 487 -12.92 -22.07 -11.76
CA THR A 487 -11.54 -22.43 -11.43
C THR A 487 -11.22 -22.07 -9.98
N PHE A 488 -11.52 -20.85 -9.55
CA PHE A 488 -11.29 -20.37 -8.19
C PHE A 488 -11.98 -21.24 -7.14
N ALA A 489 -13.28 -21.53 -7.35
CA ALA A 489 -14.04 -22.42 -6.48
C ALA A 489 -13.53 -23.87 -6.52
N GLY A 490 -13.04 -24.32 -7.68
CA GLY A 490 -12.36 -25.61 -7.85
C GLY A 490 -11.12 -25.71 -6.99
N CYS A 491 -10.20 -24.73 -7.08
CA CYS A 491 -8.97 -24.66 -6.31
C CYS A 491 -9.25 -24.72 -4.80
N CYS A 492 -10.22 -23.93 -4.31
CA CYS A 492 -10.64 -23.94 -2.91
C CYS A 492 -11.14 -25.33 -2.48
N ARG A 493 -11.98 -25.95 -3.31
CA ARG A 493 -12.51 -27.30 -3.06
C ARG A 493 -11.40 -28.34 -2.96
N PHE A 494 -10.42 -28.34 -3.86
CA PHE A 494 -9.37 -29.35 -3.86
C PHE A 494 -8.37 -29.19 -2.71
N MET A 495 -8.26 -27.99 -2.15
CA MET A 495 -7.42 -27.71 -0.97
C MET A 495 -8.10 -28.05 0.37
N ASP A 496 -9.43 -28.12 0.42
CA ASP A 496 -10.17 -28.37 1.65
C ASP A 496 -10.15 -29.87 2.02
N GLU A 497 -9.80 -30.20 3.26
CA GLU A 497 -9.80 -31.58 3.77
C GLU A 497 -11.21 -32.18 3.85
N GLU A 498 -12.23 -31.32 3.98
CA GLU A 498 -13.62 -31.74 4.08
C GLU A 498 -14.33 -31.82 2.72
N ASN A 499 -13.59 -31.79 1.61
CA ASN A 499 -14.19 -31.73 0.30
C ASN A 499 -14.91 -33.03 -0.12
N GLN A 500 -15.78 -32.91 -1.12
CA GLN A 500 -16.59 -34.02 -1.63
C GLN A 500 -15.84 -35.20 -2.27
N TYR A 501 -14.60 -35.01 -2.72
CA TYR A 501 -13.76 -36.10 -3.25
C TYR A 501 -13.15 -36.93 -2.13
N ILE A 502 -12.92 -36.33 -0.96
CA ILE A 502 -12.38 -37.00 0.23
C ILE A 502 -13.50 -37.62 1.07
N LEU A 503 -14.52 -36.83 1.43
CA LEU A 503 -15.60 -37.26 2.33
C LEU A 503 -16.81 -37.86 1.59
N GLY A 504 -16.81 -37.82 0.26
CA GLY A 504 -17.93 -38.27 -0.58
C GLY A 504 -19.11 -37.30 -0.59
N SER A 505 -19.99 -37.45 -1.58
CA SER A 505 -21.12 -36.51 -1.83
C SER A 505 -22.15 -36.35 -0.71
N ARG A 506 -22.17 -37.25 0.30
CA ARG A 506 -23.11 -37.14 1.43
C ARG A 506 -22.60 -36.22 2.53
N ASN A 507 -21.29 -36.21 2.79
CA ASN A 507 -20.72 -35.50 3.93
C ASN A 507 -19.77 -34.37 3.50
N GLY A 508 -19.22 -34.43 2.29
CA GLY A 508 -18.25 -33.46 1.84
C GLY A 508 -18.85 -32.16 1.32
N TYR A 509 -18.00 -31.15 1.33
CA TYR A 509 -18.30 -29.78 0.94
C TYR A 509 -17.86 -29.47 -0.49
N THR A 510 -18.49 -28.45 -1.05
CA THR A 510 -18.13 -27.79 -2.30
C THR A 510 -18.14 -26.28 -2.07
N TYR A 511 -17.50 -25.57 -2.99
CA TYR A 511 -17.37 -24.12 -2.96
C TYR A 511 -18.11 -23.51 -4.16
N ARG A 512 -18.68 -22.32 -3.95
CA ARG A 512 -19.19 -21.43 -5.01
C ARG A 512 -18.54 -20.06 -4.81
N PHE A 513 -17.81 -19.59 -5.81
CA PHE A 513 -17.38 -18.19 -5.89
C PHE A 513 -18.58 -17.36 -6.32
N ASP A 514 -18.98 -16.42 -5.48
CA ASP A 514 -20.12 -15.54 -5.72
C ASP A 514 -19.62 -14.18 -6.21
N ASN A 515 -19.69 -13.97 -7.52
CA ASN A 515 -19.19 -12.76 -8.16
C ASN A 515 -20.28 -11.67 -8.27
N HIS A 516 -21.43 -11.81 -7.61
CA HIS A 516 -22.55 -10.88 -7.73
C HIS A 516 -22.11 -9.44 -7.44
N GLU A 517 -21.39 -9.21 -6.34
CA GLU A 517 -20.93 -7.88 -5.95
C GLU A 517 -19.89 -7.31 -6.92
N LEU A 518 -19.00 -8.17 -7.45
CA LEU A 518 -18.02 -7.77 -8.48
C LEU A 518 -18.68 -7.22 -9.74
N THR A 519 -19.91 -7.63 -10.03
CA THR A 519 -20.69 -7.14 -11.18
C THR A 519 -21.67 -6.02 -10.82
N SER A 520 -21.97 -5.79 -9.55
CA SER A 520 -23.01 -4.86 -9.11
C SER A 520 -22.49 -3.41 -9.09
N LEU A 521 -22.88 -2.63 -10.10
CA LEU A 521 -22.45 -1.24 -10.26
C LEU A 521 -23.21 -0.32 -9.29
N PRO A 522 -22.64 0.86 -8.92
CA PRO A 522 -23.31 1.86 -8.09
C PRO A 522 -24.66 2.35 -8.65
N THR A 523 -24.92 2.15 -9.94
CA THR A 523 -26.20 2.47 -10.60
C THR A 523 -27.31 1.46 -10.28
N GLY A 524 -27.01 0.36 -9.59
CA GLY A 524 -27.91 -0.76 -9.34
C GLY A 524 -28.05 -1.73 -10.52
N LEU A 525 -27.23 -1.57 -11.56
CA LEU A 525 -27.17 -2.46 -12.72
C LEU A 525 -26.00 -3.43 -12.59
N SER A 526 -26.11 -4.60 -13.21
CA SER A 526 -24.96 -5.50 -13.40
C SER A 526 -24.11 -5.02 -14.57
N GLY A 527 -22.78 -5.10 -14.44
CA GLY A 527 -21.84 -4.66 -15.47
C GLY A 527 -20.41 -5.12 -15.23
N TYR A 528 -19.48 -4.49 -15.97
CA TYR A 528 -18.06 -4.81 -15.98
C TYR A 528 -17.23 -3.64 -15.45
N GLY A 529 -16.04 -3.95 -14.95
CA GLY A 529 -15.03 -2.93 -14.62
C GLY A 529 -15.29 -2.13 -13.35
N LYS A 530 -16.18 -2.60 -12.44
CA LYS A 530 -16.49 -1.93 -11.16
C LYS A 530 -15.23 -1.50 -10.40
N TRP A 531 -14.22 -2.37 -10.39
CA TRP A 531 -12.99 -2.17 -9.63
C TRP A 531 -11.75 -1.89 -10.50
N GLN A 532 -11.94 -1.42 -11.73
CA GLN A 532 -10.82 -0.80 -12.47
C GLN A 532 -10.30 0.42 -11.69
N LYS A 533 -9.02 0.75 -11.88
CA LYS A 533 -8.46 1.96 -11.28
C LYS A 533 -9.23 3.22 -11.69
N ASP A 534 -9.36 4.16 -10.77
CA ASP A 534 -10.19 5.37 -10.88
C ASP A 534 -9.39 6.68 -10.77
N TRP A 535 -8.08 6.65 -11.01
CA TRP A 535 -7.17 7.79 -10.93
C TRP A 535 -6.38 8.08 -12.20
#